data_AF-A0A376DV24-F1
#
_entry.id   AF-A0A376DV24-F1
#
_cell.length_a   1.000
_cell.length_b   1.000
_cell.length_c   1.000
_cell.angle_alpha   90.00
_cell.angle_beta   90.00
_cell.angle_gamma   90.00
#
_symmetry.space_group_name_H-M   'P 1'
#
loop_
_entity.id
_entity.type
_entity.pdbx_description
1 polymer ?
#
loop_
_entity_poly.entity_id
_entity_poly.type
_entity_poly.pdbx_seq_one_letter_code
_entity_poly.pdbx_strand_id
1 'polypeptide(L)' 'MILSTKKLEGAVKPECFKYNYKNVVAIGNLSARKGFDNLLKVFSRLKNENILLHILGDGKDKDVLIQMKDFWD' A
#
# COMPACT_ATOMS: atom_id res chain seq x y z
N MET A 1 16.70 -8.69 2.40
CA MET A 1 16.90 -9.51 1.19
C MET A 1 16.68 -8.61 -0.02
N ILE A 2 17.76 -8.26 -0.74
CA ILE A 2 17.72 -7.47 -1.99
C ILE A 2 17.96 -8.48 -3.13
N LEU A 3 17.05 -8.53 -4.11
CA LEU A 3 17.20 -9.32 -5.33
C LEU A 3 16.89 -8.44 -6.55
N SER A 4 17.82 -7.54 -6.87
CA SER A 4 18.13 -7.07 -8.23
C SER A 4 19.11 -5.88 -8.14
N THR A 5 20.28 -6.00 -8.75
CA THR A 5 21.32 -4.94 -8.73
C THR A 5 21.45 -4.20 -10.07
N LYS A 6 20.62 -4.50 -11.08
CA LYS A 6 20.61 -3.79 -12.38
C LYS A 6 19.32 -3.03 -12.69
N LYS A 7 18.16 -3.39 -12.10
CA LYS A 7 16.87 -2.73 -12.38
C LYS A 7 16.61 -1.44 -11.58
N LEU A 8 17.55 -1.03 -10.73
CA LEU A 8 17.39 0.14 -9.87
C LEU A 8 18.21 1.35 -10.34
N GLU A 9 18.98 1.22 -11.42
CA GLU A 9 19.67 2.37 -12.03
C GLU A 9 18.63 3.38 -12.53
N GLY A 10 18.64 4.58 -11.94
CA GLY A 10 17.66 5.63 -12.22
C GLY A 10 16.35 5.55 -11.42
N ALA A 11 16.19 4.57 -10.53
CA ALA A 11 15.03 4.51 -9.65
C ALA A 11 15.09 5.66 -8.64
N VAL A 12 14.16 6.60 -8.76
CA VAL A 12 14.01 7.71 -7.81
C VAL A 12 13.11 7.25 -6.67
N LYS A 13 13.46 7.68 -5.46
CA LYS A 13 12.59 7.46 -4.30
C LYS A 13 11.24 8.14 -4.55
N PRO A 14 10.11 7.42 -4.42
CA PRO A 14 8.81 8.03 -4.68
C PRO A 14 8.50 9.09 -3.61
N GLU A 15 7.81 10.16 -4.01
CA GLU A 15 7.42 11.26 -3.12
C GLU A 15 6.57 10.79 -1.94
N CYS A 16 5.78 9.73 -2.13
CA CYS A 16 4.95 9.14 -1.07
C CYS A 16 5.77 8.46 0.04
N PHE A 17 7.07 8.21 -0.13
CA PHE A 17 7.89 7.58 0.90
C PHE A 17 8.23 8.60 1.99
N LYS A 18 7.76 8.36 3.21
CA LYS A 18 8.12 9.16 4.40
C LYS A 18 9.21 8.47 5.22
N TYR A 19 10.31 9.18 5.52
CA TYR A 19 11.47 8.62 6.22
C TYR A 19 11.18 8.17 7.66
N ASN A 20 10.31 8.89 8.37
CA ASN A 20 9.97 8.58 9.76
C ASN A 20 8.84 7.55 9.89
N TYR A 21 8.41 6.95 8.77
CA TYR A 21 7.34 5.97 8.74
C TYR A 21 7.86 4.61 8.29
N LYS A 22 7.27 3.55 8.85
CA LYS A 22 7.35 2.21 8.30
C LYS A 22 6.50 2.16 7.03
N ASN A 23 7.15 2.20 5.87
CA ASN A 23 6.47 2.13 4.58
C ASN A 23 6.23 0.66 4.22
N VAL A 24 4.97 0.24 4.17
CA VAL A 24 4.53 -1.10 3.79
C VAL A 24 3.95 -1.04 2.38
N VAL A 25 4.42 -1.89 1.48
CA VAL A 25 3.92 -1.95 0.10
C VAL A 25 3.19 -3.27 -0.10
N ALA A 26 1.95 -3.21 -0.60
CA ALA A 26 1.19 -4.37 -1.02
C ALA A 26 0.93 -4.29 -2.53
N ILE A 27 1.38 -5.31 -3.28
CA ILE A 27 1.31 -5.32 -4.75
C ILE A 27 0.39 -6.46 -5.21
N GLY A 28 -0.58 -6.17 -6.07
CA GLY A 28 -1.41 -7.21 -6.69
C GLY A 28 -2.68 -6.71 -7.36
N ASN A 29 -3.37 -7.61 -8.08
CA ASN A 29 -4.67 -7.32 -8.71
C ASN A 29 -5.75 -7.01 -7.64
N LEU A 30 -6.39 -5.85 -7.73
CA LEU A 30 -7.41 -5.36 -6.79
C LEU A 30 -8.70 -6.18 -6.95
N SER A 31 -8.72 -7.31 -6.25
CA SER A 31 -9.81 -8.27 -6.22
C SER A 31 -10.05 -8.78 -4.80
N ALA A 32 -11.28 -9.14 -4.47
CA ALA A 32 -11.67 -9.66 -3.15
C ALA A 32 -10.77 -10.81 -2.64
N ARG A 33 -10.29 -11.68 -3.54
CA ARG A 33 -9.40 -12.81 -3.17
C ARG A 33 -8.03 -12.37 -2.64
N LYS A 34 -7.60 -11.12 -2.92
CA LYS A 34 -6.32 -10.60 -2.44
C LYS A 34 -6.36 -10.02 -1.02
N GLY A 35 -7.56 -9.77 -0.47
CA GLY A 35 -7.71 -9.38 0.94
C GLY A 35 -7.24 -7.95 1.27
N PHE A 36 -7.30 -7.01 0.31
CA PHE A 36 -6.92 -5.61 0.56
C PHE A 36 -7.85 -4.89 1.54
N ASP A 37 -9.11 -5.32 1.62
CA ASP A 37 -10.09 -4.92 2.63
C ASP A 37 -9.58 -5.18 4.06
N ASN A 38 -8.98 -6.36 4.30
CA ASN A 38 -8.40 -6.69 5.60
C ASN A 38 -7.19 -5.83 5.92
N LEU A 39 -6.36 -5.50 4.92
CA LEU A 39 -5.26 -4.57 5.11
C LEU A 39 -5.78 -3.19 5.51
N LEU A 40 -6.77 -2.64 4.81
CA LEU A 40 -7.39 -1.36 5.17
C LEU A 40 -7.94 -1.38 6.61
N LYS A 41 -8.64 -2.47 6.99
CA LYS A 41 -9.18 -2.65 8.33
C LYS A 41 -8.12 -2.77 9.43
N VAL A 42 -6.97 -3.38 9.15
CA VAL A 42 -5.86 -3.43 10.11
C VAL A 42 -5.23 -2.05 10.24
N PHE A 43 -4.99 -1.38 9.12
CA PHE A 43 -4.36 -0.05 9.11
C PHE A 43 -5.24 1.03 9.75
N SER A 44 -6.57 0.90 9.71
CA SER A 44 -7.46 1.80 10.44
C SER A 44 -7.27 1.75 11.96
N ARG A 45 -6.73 0.66 12.50
CA ARG A 45 -6.38 0.51 13.92
C ARG A 45 -4.97 1.00 14.25
N LEU A 46 -4.15 1.27 13.23
CA LEU A 46 -2.76 1.69 13.36
C LEU A 46 -2.56 3.20 13.08
N LYS A 47 -3.64 4.00 13.09
CA LYS A 47 -3.60 5.44 12.78
C LYS A 47 -2.64 6.25 13.66
N ASN A 48 -2.38 5.80 14.89
CA ASN A 48 -1.48 6.46 15.83
C ASN A 48 -0.02 5.98 15.73
N GLU A 49 0.25 5.04 14.82
CA GLU A 49 1.59 4.53 14.56
C GLU A 49 2.18 5.23 13.33
N ASN A 50 3.51 5.43 13.33
CA ASN A 50 4.22 5.92 12.15
C ASN A 50 4.36 4.81 11.10
N ILE A 51 3.25 4.38 10.51
CA ILE A 51 3.19 3.34 9.47
C ILE A 51 2.33 3.83 8.29
N LEU A 52 2.74 3.51 7.07
CA LEU A 52 2.07 3.90 5.82
C LEU A 52 1.89 2.71 4.92
N LEU A 53 0.65 2.43 4.51
CA LEU A 53 0.33 1.42 3.51
C LEU A 53 0.28 2.04 2.11
N HIS A 54 1.04 1.47 1.19
CA HIS A 54 1.01 1.78 -0.23
C HIS A 54 0.47 0.57 -0.99
N ILE A 55 -0.70 0.71 -1.63
CA ILE A 55 -1.29 -0.35 -2.45
C ILE A 55 -0.97 -0.05 -3.91
N LEU A 56 -0.25 -0.96 -4.57
CA LEU A 56 0.07 -0.89 -6.00
C LEU A 56 -0.67 -2.00 -6.73
N GLY A 57 -1.63 -1.60 -7.55
CA GLY A 57 -2.46 -2.56 -8.25
C GLY A 57 -3.55 -1.88 -9.05
N ASP A 58 -4.14 -2.65 -9.93
CA ASP A 58 -5.38 -2.29 -10.62
C ASP A 58 -6.32 -3.48 -10.56
N GLY A 59 -7.61 -3.27 -10.82
CA GLY A 59 -8.59 -4.34 -10.80
C GLY A 59 -10.02 -3.87 -10.58
N LYS A 60 -10.93 -4.83 -10.70
CA LYS A 60 -12.39 -4.58 -10.65
C LYS A 60 -12.88 -3.99 -9.32
N ASP A 61 -12.19 -4.23 -8.22
CA ASP A 61 -12.63 -3.80 -6.88
C ASP A 61 -11.93 -2.50 -6.43
N LYS A 62 -11.23 -1.82 -7.35
CA LYS A 62 -10.46 -0.59 -7.05
C LYS A 62 -11.32 0.51 -6.43
N ASP A 63 -12.45 0.84 -7.04
CA ASP A 63 -13.30 1.94 -6.57
C ASP A 63 -13.90 1.62 -5.20
N VAL A 64 -14.28 0.36 -4.97
CA VAL A 64 -14.77 -0.11 -3.67
C VAL A 64 -13.69 0.04 -2.60
N LEU A 65 -12.44 -0.35 -2.88
CA LEU A 65 -11.33 -0.20 -1.94
C LEU A 65 -11.01 1.27 -1.62
N ILE A 66 -11.15 2.18 -2.60
CA ILE A 66 -11.00 3.63 -2.38
C ILE A 66 -12.11 4.14 -1.46
N GLN A 67 -13.38 3.79 -1.73
CA GLN A 67 -14.51 4.18 -0.87
C GLN A 67 -14.35 3.64 0.56
N MET A 68 -13.88 2.39 0.71
CA MET A 68 -13.60 1.82 2.03
C MET A 68 -12.51 2.63 2.74
N LYS A 69 -11.38 2.91 2.08
CA LYS A 69 -10.32 3.73 2.67
C LYS A 69 -10.89 5.05 3.20
N ASP A 70 -11.70 5.76 2.42
CA ASP A 70 -12.25 7.06 2.82
C ASP A 70 -13.26 6.96 3.97
N PHE A 71 -13.96 5.82 4.11
CA PHE A 71 -14.80 5.56 5.29
C PHE A 71 -13.97 5.32 6.56
N TRP A 72 -12.79 4.72 6.42
CA TRP A 72 -11.92 4.35 7.54
C TRP A 72 -10.90 5.41 7.91
N ASP A 73 -10.69 6.47 7.11
CA ASP A 73 -9.79 7.61 7.38
C ASP A 73 -10.42 8.65 8.33
#